data_AF-A0A5P2BRF4-F1
#
_entry.id   AF-A0A5P2BRF4-F1
#
_cell.length_a   1.000
_cell.length_b   1.000
_cell.length_c   1.000
_cell.angle_alpha   90.00
_cell.angle_beta   90.00
_cell.angle_gamma   90.00
#
_symmetry.space_group_name_H-M   'P 1'
#
loop_
_entity.id
_entity.type
_entity.pdbx_description
1 polymer ?
#
loop_
_entity_poly.entity_id
_entity_poly.type
_entity_poly.pdbx_seq_one_letter_code
_entity_poly.pdbx_strand_id
1 'polypeptide(L)'
;MGCAVRTEEPRRHEPRKKIAETFVELAGTLVADFDVIDFLRQLTARCRDIFAVADVAVLLAFPGPELYSPAPCDPSPTLAAVLELALGEGPALEAYRTASTVSPGNLATAPAEWQDCTALAREAGHTYASAVPMRLREDTLGSMLLLRATDSPLPADDLVMAQAFADAATIGLPRRPHPQRRVEPGEATGLDGAHR
;
A
#
# COMPACT_ATOMS: atom_id res chain seq x y z
N MET A 1 11.19 -33.39 45.73
CA MET A 1 10.83 -34.05 44.46
C MET A 1 9.57 -33.36 43.95
N GLY A 2 9.61 -32.77 42.75
CA GLY A 2 8.43 -32.23 42.05
C GLY A 2 8.12 -30.75 42.30
N CYS A 3 8.91 -29.85 41.70
CA CYS A 3 8.57 -28.43 41.54
C CYS A 3 7.44 -28.32 40.49
N ALA A 4 6.30 -27.75 40.86
CA ALA A 4 5.21 -27.47 39.93
C ALA A 4 5.61 -26.29 39.03
N VAL A 5 6.01 -26.61 37.80
CA VAL A 5 6.29 -25.62 36.75
C VAL A 5 4.95 -25.01 36.33
N ARG A 6 4.83 -23.70 36.55
CA ARG A 6 3.73 -22.88 36.06
C ARG A 6 3.67 -22.98 34.54
N THR A 7 2.49 -23.27 34.01
CA THR A 7 2.21 -23.21 32.58
C THR A 7 2.18 -21.74 32.17
N GLU A 8 3.24 -21.27 31.50
CA GLU A 8 3.25 -19.96 30.86
C GLU A 8 2.43 -20.04 29.56
N GLU A 9 1.33 -19.32 29.54
CA GLU A 9 0.44 -19.13 28.39
C GLU A 9 1.12 -18.15 27.40
N PRO A 10 1.10 -18.39 26.07
CA PRO A 10 1.82 -17.55 25.12
C PRO A 10 1.15 -16.16 25.03
N ARG A 11 1.99 -15.13 25.12
CA ARG A 11 1.66 -13.71 25.34
C ARG A 11 0.79 -13.11 24.22
N ARG A 12 -0.51 -12.97 24.46
CA ARG A 12 -1.51 -12.27 23.61
C ARG A 12 -1.29 -10.74 23.44
N HIS A 13 -0.13 -10.20 23.84
CA HIS A 13 0.17 -8.75 23.89
C HIS A 13 1.12 -8.25 22.79
N GLU A 14 1.79 -9.15 22.08
CA GLU A 14 2.83 -8.82 21.09
C GLU A 14 2.31 -8.11 19.82
N PRO A 15 1.13 -8.47 19.26
CA PRO A 15 0.58 -7.78 18.10
C PRO A 15 0.15 -6.34 18.42
N ARG A 16 -0.52 -6.13 19.55
CA ARG A 16 -1.00 -4.80 19.98
C ARG A 16 0.16 -3.83 20.24
N LYS A 17 1.27 -4.34 20.79
CA LYS A 17 2.47 -3.54 21.02
C LYS A 17 3.13 -3.12 19.70
N LYS A 18 3.29 -4.05 18.74
CA LYS A 18 3.81 -3.75 17.39
C LYS A 18 2.93 -2.74 16.65
N ILE A 19 1.60 -2.87 16.75
CA ILE A 19 0.65 -1.92 16.18
C ILE A 19 0.85 -0.53 16.80
N ALA A 20 0.86 -0.42 18.14
CA ALA A 20 1.03 0.85 18.83
C ALA A 20 2.40 1.51 18.54
N GLU A 21 3.49 0.74 18.51
CA GLU A 21 4.82 1.24 18.16
C GLU A 21 4.87 1.79 16.74
N THR A 22 4.23 1.11 15.79
CA THR A 22 4.14 1.61 14.41
C THR A 22 3.34 2.91 14.34
N PHE A 23 2.19 3.00 15.02
CA PHE A 23 1.40 4.24 15.06
C PHE A 23 2.15 5.42 15.70
N VAL A 24 2.96 5.19 16.73
CA VAL A 24 3.77 6.22 17.39
C VAL A 24 4.88 6.73 16.47
N GLU A 25 5.53 5.84 15.73
CA GLU A 25 6.58 6.20 14.78
C GLU A 25 6.02 6.94 13.56
N LEU A 26 4.83 6.52 13.08
CA LEU A 26 4.06 7.22 12.05
C LEU A 26 3.71 8.66 12.48
N ALA A 27 3.38 8.86 13.76
CA ALA A 27 3.09 10.17 14.34
C ALA A 27 4.36 11.01 14.64
N GLY A 28 5.55 10.40 14.66
CA GLY A 28 6.83 11.06 14.95
C GLY A 28 7.43 11.87 13.81
N THR A 29 6.69 12.07 12.72
CA THR A 29 7.13 12.63 11.43
C THR A 29 7.33 14.17 11.41
N LEU A 30 7.84 14.73 12.51
CA LEU A 30 8.17 16.15 12.67
C LEU A 30 9.58 16.36 13.24
N VAL A 31 10.56 15.60 12.73
CA VAL A 31 11.98 15.83 13.05
C VAL A 31 12.71 16.20 11.76
N ALA A 32 13.58 17.21 11.83
CA ALA A 32 14.50 17.55 10.76
C ALA A 32 15.31 16.29 10.41
N ASP A 33 15.37 15.92 9.13
CA ASP A 33 15.95 14.68 8.57
C ASP A 33 14.97 13.48 8.41
N PHE A 34 13.72 13.75 8.03
CA PHE A 34 12.79 12.69 7.60
C PHE A 34 13.22 12.07 6.25
N ASP A 35 13.74 10.84 6.28
CA ASP A 35 13.96 10.01 5.09
C ASP A 35 12.72 9.16 4.79
N VAL A 36 12.02 9.51 3.72
CA VAL A 36 10.81 8.82 3.23
C VAL A 36 11.09 7.37 2.90
N ILE A 37 12.25 7.07 2.32
CA ILE A 37 12.59 5.73 1.85
C ILE A 37 12.78 4.83 3.06
N ASP A 38 13.56 5.27 4.06
CA ASP A 38 13.80 4.48 5.26
C ASP A 38 12.53 4.30 6.10
N PHE A 39 11.66 5.32 6.13
CA PHE A 39 10.33 5.20 6.71
C PHE A 39 9.47 4.14 6.02
N LEU A 40 9.41 4.15 4.68
CA LEU A 40 8.62 3.18 3.92
C LEU A 40 9.20 1.76 4.01
N ARG A 41 10.53 1.60 4.04
CA ARG A 41 11.18 0.29 4.27
C ARG A 41 10.79 -0.30 5.61
N GLN A 42 10.77 0.55 6.64
CA GLN A 42 10.35 0.16 7.98
C GLN A 42 8.88 -0.24 8.03
N LEU A 43 8.01 0.52 7.37
CA LEU A 43 6.60 0.18 7.23
C LEU A 43 6.40 -1.18 6.55
N THR A 44 7.03 -1.41 5.39
CA THR A 44 6.86 -2.65 4.63
C THR A 44 7.40 -3.86 5.39
N ALA A 45 8.55 -3.73 6.06
CA ALA A 45 9.09 -4.76 6.94
C ALA A 45 8.13 -5.11 8.10
N ARG A 46 7.58 -4.10 8.78
CA ARG A 46 6.62 -4.32 9.89
C ARG A 46 5.32 -4.95 9.40
N CYS A 47 4.77 -4.47 8.28
CA CYS A 47 3.58 -5.05 7.67
C CYS A 47 3.80 -6.53 7.31
N ARG A 48 4.98 -6.88 6.78
CA ARG A 48 5.33 -8.27 6.46
C ARG A 48 5.19 -9.17 7.69
N ASP A 49 5.77 -8.73 8.81
CA ASP A 49 5.74 -9.47 10.08
C ASP A 49 4.35 -9.51 10.72
N ILE A 50 3.60 -8.40 10.68
CA ILE A 50 2.28 -8.29 11.31
C ILE A 50 1.24 -9.13 10.58
N PHE A 51 1.25 -9.10 9.25
CA PHE A 51 0.27 -9.80 8.41
C PHE A 51 0.70 -11.21 7.99
N ALA A 52 1.91 -11.63 8.41
CA ALA A 52 2.51 -12.91 8.04
C ALA A 52 2.43 -13.19 6.53
N VAL A 53 2.80 -12.18 5.73
CA VAL A 53 2.84 -12.26 4.27
C VAL A 53 4.28 -12.52 3.81
N ALA A 54 4.44 -13.03 2.58
CA ALA A 54 5.75 -13.32 2.02
C ALA A 54 6.51 -12.02 1.74
N ASP A 55 5.85 -11.06 1.09
CA ASP A 55 6.41 -9.77 0.73
C ASP A 55 5.39 -8.63 0.82
N VAL A 56 5.89 -7.42 1.02
CA VAL A 56 5.16 -6.16 1.06
C VAL A 56 5.95 -5.11 0.28
N ALA A 57 5.25 -4.34 -0.54
CA ALA A 57 5.82 -3.20 -1.24
C ALA A 57 4.87 -2.01 -1.21
N VAL A 58 5.44 -0.81 -1.35
CA VAL A 58 4.69 0.42 -1.56
C VAL A 58 5.00 0.92 -2.96
N LEU A 59 3.96 1.27 -3.71
CA LEU A 59 4.05 1.93 -5.00
C LEU A 59 3.52 3.36 -4.83
N LEU A 60 4.28 4.37 -5.24
CA LEU A 60 3.90 5.78 -5.14
C LEU A 60 3.85 6.46 -6.50
N ALA A 61 2.85 7.29 -6.73
CA ALA A 61 2.76 8.20 -7.88
C ALA A 61 3.08 9.64 -7.41
N PHE A 62 4.17 9.79 -6.64
CA PHE A 62 4.60 11.07 -6.10
C PHE A 62 6.13 11.18 -6.12
N PRO A 63 6.73 12.22 -6.73
CA PRO A 63 6.13 13.49 -7.17
C PRO A 63 5.69 13.54 -8.65
N GLY A 64 5.61 12.41 -9.36
CA GLY A 64 5.22 12.34 -10.78
C GLY A 64 4.01 11.44 -11.04
N PRO A 65 3.44 11.42 -12.26
CA PRO A 65 2.22 10.67 -12.56
C PRO A 65 2.41 9.14 -12.62
N GLU A 66 3.65 8.68 -12.68
CA GLU A 66 4.00 7.27 -12.80
C GLU A 66 4.25 6.65 -11.43
N LEU A 67 3.68 5.46 -11.20
CA LEU A 67 3.97 4.68 -10.00
C LEU A 67 5.43 4.23 -10.03
N TYR A 68 6.10 4.26 -8.88
CA TYR A 68 7.39 3.61 -8.66
C TYR A 68 7.43 2.99 -7.26
N SER A 69 8.32 2.02 -7.04
CA SER A 69 8.49 1.36 -5.74
C SER A 69 9.75 1.87 -5.01
N PRO A 70 9.65 2.81 -4.05
CA PRO A 70 10.82 3.34 -3.34
C PRO A 70 11.50 2.34 -2.39
N ALA A 71 10.74 1.37 -1.86
CA ALA A 71 11.12 0.67 -0.63
C ALA A 71 10.41 -0.68 -0.45
N PRO A 72 10.73 -1.71 -1.27
CA PRO A 72 10.22 -3.05 -1.02
C PRO A 72 10.77 -3.62 0.29
N CYS A 73 10.04 -4.55 0.93
CA CYS A 73 10.53 -5.19 2.16
C CYS A 73 11.73 -6.11 1.93
N ASP A 74 11.87 -6.68 0.73
CA ASP A 74 13.01 -7.48 0.29
C ASP A 74 13.49 -6.96 -1.09
N PRO A 75 14.72 -6.43 -1.22
CA PRO A 75 15.24 -5.94 -2.50
C PRO A 75 15.72 -7.08 -3.41
N SER A 76 15.09 -8.26 -3.38
CA SER A 76 15.47 -9.39 -4.23
C SER A 76 15.22 -9.08 -5.72
N PRO A 77 16.06 -9.58 -6.65
CA PRO A 77 15.85 -9.38 -8.09
C PRO A 77 14.49 -9.90 -8.57
N THR A 78 14.02 -10.98 -7.96
CA THR A 78 12.72 -11.59 -8.26
C THR A 78 11.58 -10.67 -7.84
N LEU A 79 11.60 -10.13 -6.62
CA LEU A 79 10.57 -9.18 -6.19
C LEU A 79 10.64 -7.88 -7.01
N ALA A 80 11.83 -7.39 -7.33
CA ALA A 80 11.99 -6.22 -8.19
C ALA A 80 11.29 -6.41 -9.54
N ALA A 81 11.46 -7.57 -10.18
CA ALA A 81 10.79 -7.86 -11.45
C ALA A 81 9.25 -7.89 -11.32
N VAL A 82 8.72 -8.48 -10.23
CA VAL A 82 7.28 -8.46 -9.93
C VAL A 82 6.78 -7.02 -9.78
N LEU A 83 7.54 -6.17 -9.11
CA LEU A 83 7.16 -4.78 -8.85
C LEU A 83 7.15 -3.93 -10.11
N GLU A 84 8.09 -4.13 -11.04
CA GLU A 84 8.09 -3.45 -12.34
C GLU A 84 6.79 -3.72 -13.12
N LEU A 85 6.32 -4.97 -13.15
CA LEU A 85 5.03 -5.29 -13.77
C LEU A 85 3.85 -4.70 -12.99
N ALA A 86 3.92 -4.68 -11.65
CA ALA A 86 2.88 -4.12 -10.81
C ALA A 86 2.67 -2.60 -11.00
N LEU A 87 3.61 -1.90 -11.65
CA LEU A 87 3.45 -0.49 -12.06
C LEU A 87 2.49 -0.33 -13.25
N GLY A 88 2.40 -1.35 -14.11
CA GLY A 88 1.65 -1.33 -15.37
C GLY A 88 0.32 -2.07 -15.36
N GLU A 89 0.18 -3.08 -14.49
CA GLU A 89 -1.04 -3.88 -14.32
C GLU A 89 -1.11 -4.50 -12.91
N GLY A 90 -2.22 -5.16 -12.59
CA GLY A 90 -2.37 -5.89 -11.33
C GLY A 90 -3.05 -5.11 -10.19
N PRO A 91 -3.16 -5.74 -9.02
CA PRO A 91 -3.96 -5.23 -7.91
C PRO A 91 -3.42 -3.90 -7.36
N ALA A 92 -2.11 -3.67 -7.38
CA ALA A 92 -1.50 -2.46 -6.85
C ALA A 92 -1.89 -1.22 -7.69
N LEU A 93 -1.84 -1.35 -9.02
CA LEU A 93 -2.26 -0.30 -9.93
C LEU A 93 -3.77 -0.05 -9.87
N GLU A 94 -4.57 -1.12 -9.81
CA GLU A 94 -6.02 -1.00 -9.70
C GLU A 94 -6.44 -0.31 -8.40
N ALA A 95 -5.82 -0.67 -7.27
CA ALA A 95 -6.08 -0.02 -5.98
C ALA A 95 -5.72 1.47 -6.01
N TYR A 96 -4.60 1.83 -6.65
CA TYR A 96 -4.22 3.22 -6.87
C TYR A 96 -5.25 3.98 -7.72
N ARG A 97 -5.68 3.40 -8.85
CA ARG A 97 -6.64 4.05 -9.78
C ARG A 97 -8.04 4.21 -9.20
N THR A 98 -8.50 3.24 -8.42
CA THR A 98 -9.88 3.19 -7.91
C THR A 98 -10.02 3.72 -6.48
N ALA A 99 -8.91 4.05 -5.81
CA ALA A 99 -8.88 4.42 -4.40
C ALA A 99 -9.57 3.39 -3.48
N SER A 100 -9.59 2.12 -3.90
CA SER A 100 -10.32 1.03 -3.25
C SER A 100 -9.40 -0.17 -3.00
N THR A 101 -9.67 -0.91 -1.92
CA THR A 101 -8.94 -2.15 -1.63
C THR A 101 -9.23 -3.21 -2.70
N VAL A 102 -8.18 -3.83 -3.23
CA VAL A 102 -8.26 -4.85 -4.28
C VAL A 102 -7.70 -6.17 -3.76
N SER A 103 -8.50 -7.23 -3.78
CA SER A 103 -8.09 -8.58 -3.41
C SER A 103 -8.66 -9.59 -4.42
N PRO A 104 -7.94 -9.92 -5.50
CA PRO A 104 -8.43 -10.81 -6.56
C PRO A 104 -8.60 -12.28 -6.13
N GLY A 105 -8.23 -12.64 -4.90
CA GLY A 105 -8.10 -14.03 -4.51
C GLY A 105 -6.84 -14.67 -5.11
N ASN A 106 -6.97 -15.89 -5.63
CA ASN A 106 -5.82 -16.64 -6.15
C ASN A 106 -5.31 -16.02 -7.45
N LEU A 107 -4.00 -15.79 -7.55
CA LEU A 107 -3.36 -15.22 -8.74
C LEU A 107 -3.57 -16.09 -9.99
N ALA A 108 -3.77 -17.40 -9.85
CA ALA A 108 -4.06 -18.30 -10.96
C ALA A 108 -5.45 -18.07 -11.59
N THR A 109 -6.35 -17.39 -10.88
CA THR A 109 -7.72 -17.07 -11.33
C THR A 109 -7.96 -15.57 -11.41
N ALA A 110 -6.90 -14.77 -11.38
CA ALA A 110 -6.97 -13.32 -11.48
C ALA A 110 -7.45 -12.88 -12.88
N PRO A 111 -7.91 -11.61 -13.02
CA PRO A 111 -8.33 -11.06 -14.31
C PRO A 111 -7.29 -11.25 -15.42
N ALA A 112 -7.77 -11.43 -16.65
CA ALA A 112 -6.93 -11.71 -17.81
C ALA A 112 -6.03 -10.52 -18.19
N GLU A 113 -6.42 -9.30 -17.81
CA GLU A 113 -5.65 -8.09 -18.03
C GLU A 113 -4.41 -7.99 -17.14
N TRP A 114 -4.24 -8.90 -16.17
CA TRP A 114 -3.10 -8.94 -15.25
C TRP A 114 -2.23 -10.19 -15.47
N GLN A 115 -2.31 -10.80 -16.64
CA GLN A 115 -1.69 -12.09 -16.93
C GLN A 115 -0.17 -12.07 -16.75
N ASP A 116 0.52 -11.00 -17.16
CA ASP A 116 1.98 -10.94 -17.08
C ASP A 116 2.44 -10.77 -15.63
N CYS A 117 1.81 -9.87 -14.89
CA CYS A 117 2.07 -9.63 -13.47
C CYS A 117 1.75 -10.86 -12.62
N THR A 118 0.60 -11.50 -12.86
CA THR A 118 0.17 -12.69 -12.10
C THR A 118 1.03 -13.91 -12.42
N ALA A 119 1.46 -14.09 -13.67
CA ALA A 119 2.41 -15.14 -14.03
C ALA A 119 3.75 -14.95 -13.32
N LEU A 120 4.33 -13.75 -13.39
CA LEU A 120 5.63 -13.48 -12.77
C LEU A 120 5.56 -13.57 -11.24
N ALA A 121 4.50 -13.05 -10.61
CA ALA A 121 4.30 -13.18 -9.17
C ALA A 121 4.19 -14.65 -8.73
N ARG A 122 3.61 -15.52 -9.57
CA ARG A 122 3.55 -16.97 -9.31
C ARG A 122 4.90 -17.66 -9.50
N GLU A 123 5.67 -17.28 -10.52
CA GLU A 123 7.05 -17.74 -10.70
C GLU A 123 7.96 -17.32 -9.53
N ALA A 124 7.69 -16.16 -8.94
CA ALA A 124 8.32 -15.67 -7.72
C ALA A 124 7.87 -16.42 -6.44
N GLY A 125 6.91 -17.33 -6.54
CA GLY A 125 6.42 -18.14 -5.42
C GLY A 125 5.20 -17.57 -4.69
N HIS A 126 4.59 -16.50 -5.19
CA HIS A 126 3.37 -15.94 -4.60
C HIS A 126 2.11 -16.60 -5.17
N THR A 127 1.14 -16.87 -4.31
CA THR A 127 -0.15 -17.48 -4.68
C THR A 127 -1.30 -16.48 -4.60
N TYR A 128 -1.20 -15.49 -3.70
CA TYR A 128 -2.20 -14.45 -3.52
C TYR A 128 -1.55 -13.09 -3.49
N ALA A 129 -2.24 -12.09 -4.04
CA ALA A 129 -1.89 -10.69 -3.91
C ALA A 129 -3.10 -9.90 -3.39
N SER A 130 -2.85 -8.84 -2.64
CA SER A 130 -3.88 -7.86 -2.27
C SER A 130 -3.23 -6.50 -2.18
N ALA A 131 -3.99 -5.45 -2.48
CA ALA A 131 -3.50 -4.09 -2.43
C ALA A 131 -4.49 -3.18 -1.72
N VAL A 132 -3.95 -2.28 -0.90
CA VAL A 132 -4.71 -1.22 -0.22
C VAL A 132 -4.24 0.14 -0.73
N PRO A 133 -5.14 1.08 -1.07
CA PRO A 133 -4.77 2.41 -1.52
C PRO A 133 -4.14 3.24 -0.39
N MET A 134 -3.16 4.07 -0.73
CA MET A 134 -2.56 5.08 0.16
C MET A 134 -3.21 6.43 -0.10
N ARG A 135 -4.16 6.83 0.76
CA ARG A 135 -5.07 7.96 0.51
C ARG A 135 -4.82 9.12 1.47
N LEU A 136 -4.82 10.33 0.94
CA LEU A 136 -4.75 11.57 1.69
C LEU A 136 -5.86 12.52 1.25
N ARG A 137 -6.92 12.64 2.07
CA ARG A 137 -8.09 13.45 1.71
C ARG A 137 -8.69 12.93 0.39
N GLU A 138 -8.73 13.76 -0.65
CA GLU A 138 -9.26 13.42 -1.98
C GLU A 138 -8.20 12.81 -2.93
N ASP A 139 -6.92 12.80 -2.53
CA ASP A 139 -5.82 12.33 -3.37
C ASP A 139 -5.44 10.88 -3.00
N THR A 140 -5.22 10.04 -4.01
CA THR A 140 -4.57 8.73 -3.82
C THR A 140 -3.11 8.89 -4.23
N LEU A 141 -2.18 8.72 -3.30
CA LEU A 141 -0.74 8.93 -3.52
C LEU A 141 -0.03 7.66 -4.03
N GLY A 142 -0.69 6.51 -3.93
CA GLY A 142 -0.11 5.22 -4.24
C GLY A 142 -0.93 4.05 -3.72
N SER A 143 -0.29 2.91 -3.56
CA SER A 143 -0.86 1.70 -2.96
C SER A 143 0.19 0.88 -2.23
N MET A 144 -0.25 0.09 -1.25
CA MET A 144 0.57 -0.92 -0.59
C MET A 144 0.14 -2.30 -1.06
N LEU A 145 1.07 -3.04 -1.65
CA LEU A 145 0.91 -4.40 -2.17
C LEU A 145 1.37 -5.41 -1.13
N LEU A 146 0.54 -6.42 -0.85
CA LEU A 146 0.81 -7.54 0.03
C LEU A 146 0.77 -8.85 -0.76
N LEU A 147 1.85 -9.63 -0.70
CA LEU A 147 2.05 -10.87 -1.46
C LEU A 147 2.16 -12.06 -0.51
N ARG A 148 1.36 -13.11 -0.73
CA ARG A 148 1.36 -14.31 0.13
C ARG A 148 1.78 -15.54 -0.65
N ALA A 149 2.56 -16.40 -0.01
CA ALA A 149 2.94 -17.73 -0.48
C ALA A 149 2.19 -18.85 0.27
N THR A 150 0.95 -18.57 0.71
CA THR A 150 0.09 -19.48 1.48
C THR A 150 -1.00 -20.10 0.62
N ASP A 151 -1.78 -21.01 1.20
CA ASP A 151 -2.94 -21.66 0.57
C ASP A 151 -4.23 -20.82 0.60
N SER A 152 -4.22 -19.73 1.38
CA SER A 152 -5.37 -18.84 1.61
C SER A 152 -5.05 -17.36 1.37
N PRO A 153 -6.05 -16.55 0.95
CA PRO A 153 -5.89 -15.10 0.81
C PRO A 153 -5.72 -14.40 2.16
N LEU A 154 -5.36 -13.12 2.13
CA LEU A 154 -5.30 -12.30 3.35
C LEU A 154 -6.71 -12.17 3.95
N PRO A 155 -6.90 -12.43 5.26
CA PRO A 155 -8.20 -12.26 5.92
C PRO A 155 -8.74 -10.83 5.81
N ALA A 156 -10.07 -10.69 5.84
CA ALA A 156 -10.73 -9.39 5.73
C ALA A 156 -10.32 -8.43 6.87
N ASP A 157 -10.20 -8.92 8.10
CA ASP A 157 -9.77 -8.10 9.25
C ASP A 157 -8.33 -7.59 9.09
N ASP A 158 -7.46 -8.40 8.49
CA ASP A 158 -6.08 -8.02 8.18
C ASP A 158 -6.03 -7.00 7.04
N LEU A 159 -6.92 -7.08 6.05
CA LEU A 159 -7.07 -6.06 5.01
C LEU A 159 -7.51 -4.71 5.58
N VAL A 160 -8.47 -4.71 6.51
CA VAL A 160 -8.90 -3.50 7.22
C VAL A 160 -7.73 -2.90 8.00
N MET A 161 -6.94 -3.74 8.67
CA MET A 161 -5.77 -3.29 9.40
C MET A 161 -4.68 -2.76 8.44
N ALA A 162 -4.39 -3.45 7.35
CA ALA A 162 -3.45 -2.99 6.32
C ALA A 162 -3.84 -1.62 5.75
N GLN A 163 -5.15 -1.37 5.54
CA GLN A 163 -5.64 -0.05 5.15
C GLN A 163 -5.31 1.01 6.20
N ALA A 164 -5.47 0.71 7.49
CA ALA A 164 -5.13 1.66 8.56
C ALA A 164 -3.63 1.99 8.59
N PHE A 165 -2.75 1.01 8.33
CA PHE A 165 -1.31 1.25 8.16
C PHE A 165 -1.02 2.14 6.94
N ALA A 166 -1.68 1.89 5.81
CA ALA A 166 -1.54 2.70 4.60
C ALA A 166 -2.00 4.16 4.82
N ASP A 167 -3.14 4.35 5.46
CA ASP A 167 -3.69 5.68 5.77
C ASP A 167 -2.76 6.45 6.72
N ALA A 168 -2.27 5.79 7.78
CA ALA A 168 -1.37 6.41 8.74
C ALA A 168 0.02 6.71 8.13
N ALA A 169 0.52 5.82 7.25
CA ALA A 169 1.76 6.06 6.52
C ALA A 169 1.67 7.26 5.58
N THR A 170 0.51 7.45 4.98
CA THR A 170 0.23 8.55 4.08
C THR A 170 0.31 9.92 4.77
N ILE A 171 0.04 10.00 6.08
CA ILE A 171 0.17 11.23 6.87
C ILE A 171 1.63 11.68 6.96
N GLY A 172 2.57 10.72 7.05
CA GLY A 172 4.00 10.96 7.20
C GLY A 172 4.73 11.34 5.92
N LEU A 173 4.11 11.21 4.74
CA LEU A 173 4.76 11.52 3.47
C LEU A 173 4.92 13.04 3.27
N PRO A 174 6.11 13.52 2.84
CA PRO A 174 6.38 14.94 2.72
C PRO A 174 5.52 15.56 1.63
N ARG A 175 4.89 16.69 1.97
CA ARG A 175 4.08 17.44 1.02
C ARG A 175 4.97 18.28 0.11
N ARG A 176 4.65 18.30 -1.19
CA ARG A 176 4.81 19.52 -1.99
C ARG A 176 3.43 20.11 -2.24
N PRO A 177 3.26 21.44 -2.21
CA PRO A 177 2.00 22.04 -2.63
C PRO A 177 1.72 21.66 -4.09
N HIS A 178 0.56 21.06 -4.34
CA HIS A 178 0.02 20.92 -5.69
C HIS A 178 -0.25 22.32 -6.26
N PRO A 179 0.17 22.64 -7.50
CA PRO A 179 -0.37 23.79 -8.20
C PRO A 179 -1.87 23.56 -8.35
N GLN A 180 -2.68 24.42 -7.71
CA GLN A 180 -4.12 24.38 -7.81
C GLN A 180 -4.50 24.42 -9.30
N ARG A 181 -5.30 23.43 -9.72
CA ARG A 181 -5.97 23.48 -11.02
C ARG A 181 -6.92 24.67 -10.98
N ARG A 182 -6.49 25.80 -11.55
CA ARG A 182 -7.29 27.01 -11.72
C ARG A 182 -8.53 26.61 -12.52
N VAL A 183 -9.68 26.56 -11.86
CA VAL A 183 -10.96 26.54 -12.56
C VAL A 183 -11.08 27.92 -13.19
N GLU A 184 -10.84 28.00 -14.50
CA GLU A 184 -11.11 29.21 -15.26
C GLU A 184 -12.59 29.55 -15.11
N PRO A 185 -12.96 30.78 -14.67
CA PRO A 185 -14.34 31.22 -14.68
C PRO A 185 -14.84 31.16 -16.13
N GLY A 186 -15.90 30.39 -16.37
CA GLY A 186 -16.53 30.32 -17.69
C GLY A 186 -16.86 31.72 -18.19
N GLU A 187 -16.31 32.08 -19.34
CA GLU A 187 -16.73 33.24 -20.12
C GLU A 187 -18.22 33.08 -20.42
N ALA A 188 -19.03 33.88 -19.73
CA ALA A 188 -20.39 34.17 -20.15
C ALA A 188 -20.28 35.02 -21.43
N THR A 189 -20.23 34.36 -22.58
CA THR A 189 -20.39 35.02 -23.86
C THR A 189 -21.83 35.51 -23.95
N GLY A 190 -22.00 36.83 -23.80
CA GLY A 190 -23.24 37.51 -24.08
C GLY A 190 -23.65 37.27 -25.53
N LEU A 191 -24.93 36.95 -25.72
CA LEU A 191 -25.63 37.19 -26.97
C LEU A 191 -26.75 38.17 -26.65
N ASP A 192 -26.36 39.43 -26.78
CA ASP A 192 -27.23 40.54 -27.15
C ASP A 192 -27.89 40.22 -28.50
N GLY A 193 -29.21 40.42 -28.57
CA GLY A 193 -30.03 39.96 -29.68
C GLY A 193 -31.45 40.49 -29.62
N ALA A 194 -31.61 41.78 -29.36
CA ALA A 194 -32.86 42.50 -29.60
C ALA A 194 -32.62 43.61 -30.63
N HIS A 195 -33.10 43.40 -31.87
CA HIS A 195 -33.74 44.42 -32.72
C HIS A 195 -33.98 43.86 -34.13
N ARG A 196 -35.17 43.33 -34.37
CA ARG A 196 -36.04 43.80 -35.46
C ARG A 196 -37.49 43.38 -35.25
#